data_AF-A0AAP3EYI2-F1
#
_entry.id   AF-A0AAP3EYI2-F1
#
_cell.length_a   1.000
_cell.length_b   1.000
_cell.length_c   1.000
_cell.angle_alpha   90.00
_cell.angle_beta   90.00
_cell.angle_gamma   90.00
#
_symmetry.space_group_name_H-M   'P 1'
#
loop_
_entity.id
_entity.type
_entity.pdbx_description
1 polymer ?
#
loop_
_entity_poly.entity_id
_entity_poly.type
_entity_poly.pdbx_seq_one_letter_code
_entity_poly.pdbx_strand_id
1 'polypeptide(L)' 'MNIESKFKFIDDYLPRNYASKVIKKLGRENLSASTVRGVRKRKSGDLEIIRALYDVAKDTYKLINE' A
#
# COMPACT_ATOMS: atom_id res chain seq x y z
N MET A 1 4.18 7.12 -17.12
CA MET A 1 3.25 6.95 -15.98
C MET A 1 3.92 7.55 -14.75
N ASN A 2 3.40 8.63 -14.19
CA ASN A 2 4.12 9.43 -13.19
C ASN A 2 4.04 8.76 -11.80
N ILE A 3 5.19 8.47 -11.17
CA ILE A 3 5.29 7.75 -9.89
C ILE A 3 4.58 8.54 -8.78
N GLU A 4 4.65 9.86 -8.83
CA GLU A 4 3.99 10.76 -7.89
C GLU A 4 2.46 10.57 -7.86
N SER A 5 1.84 10.41 -9.04
CA SER A 5 0.39 10.20 -9.14
C SER A 5 -0.03 8.87 -8.52
N LYS A 6 0.80 7.83 -8.60
CA LYS A 6 0.53 6.53 -7.94
C LYS A 6 0.60 6.65 -6.42
N PHE A 7 1.60 7.38 -5.89
CA PHE A 7 1.71 7.57 -4.45
C PHE A 7 0.60 8.46 -3.89
N LYS A 8 0.15 9.46 -4.65
CA LYS A 8 -1.03 10.24 -4.27
C LYS A 8 -2.26 9.34 -4.12
N PHE A 9 -2.52 8.49 -5.12
CA PHE A 9 -3.63 7.53 -5.06
C PHE A 9 -3.52 6.56 -3.87
N ILE A 10 -2.30 6.07 -3.58
CA ILE A 10 -2.03 5.25 -2.40
C ILE A 10 -2.40 6.02 -1.12
N ASP A 11 -1.91 7.24 -0.96
CA ASP A 11 -2.15 8.03 0.25
C ASP A 11 -3.64 8.41 0.43
N ASP A 12 -4.36 8.65 -0.67
CA ASP A 12 -5.79 9.03 -0.66
C ASP A 12 -6.73 7.86 -0.30
N TYR A 13 -6.39 6.62 -0.72
CA TYR A 13 -7.30 5.47 -0.62
C TYR A 13 -6.80 4.32 0.26
N LEU A 14 -5.68 4.46 0.97
CA LEU A 14 -5.27 3.43 1.94
C LEU A 14 -6.22 3.42 3.17
N PRO A 15 -6.77 2.24 3.56
CA PRO A 15 -7.61 2.11 4.74
C PRO A 15 -6.76 2.15 6.02
N ARG A 16 -7.33 2.50 7.19
CA ARG A 16 -6.58 2.58 8.47
C ARG A 16 -5.70 1.36 8.80
N ASN A 17 -6.16 0.15 8.47
CA ASN A 17 -5.44 -1.10 8.74
C ASN A 17 -4.61 -1.62 7.55
N TYR A 18 -4.22 -0.75 6.62
CA TYR A 18 -3.53 -1.13 5.39
C TYR A 18 -2.28 -1.97 5.60
N ALA A 19 -1.48 -1.69 6.64
CA ALA A 19 -0.21 -2.40 6.84
C ALA A 19 -0.43 -3.91 7.04
N SER A 20 -1.44 -4.28 7.84
CA SER A 20 -1.84 -5.69 8.03
C SER A 20 -2.37 -6.31 6.73
N LYS A 21 -3.18 -5.56 5.95
CA LYS A 21 -3.69 -6.03 4.65
C LYS A 21 -2.56 -6.26 3.64
N VAL A 22 -1.57 -5.38 3.58
CA VAL A 22 -0.39 -5.51 2.71
C VAL A 22 0.43 -6.74 3.09
N ILE A 23 0.71 -6.94 4.38
CA ILE A 23 1.43 -8.12 4.89
C ILE A 23 0.70 -9.41 4.48
N LYS A 24 -0.61 -9.47 4.71
CA LYS A 24 -1.46 -10.60 4.34
C LYS A 24 -1.46 -10.84 2.83
N LYS A 25 -1.56 -9.78 2.02
CA LYS A 25 -1.55 -9.86 0.54
C LYS A 25 -0.21 -10.37 0.00
N LEU A 26 0.90 -10.00 0.63
CA LEU A 26 2.23 -10.46 0.24
C LEU A 26 2.56 -11.87 0.74
N GLY A 27 1.78 -12.44 1.68
CA GLY A 27 2.08 -13.73 2.29
C GLY A 27 3.39 -13.73 3.11
N ARG A 28 3.85 -12.56 3.57
CA ARG A 28 5.13 -12.40 4.27
C ARG A 28 4.91 -12.22 5.78
N GLU A 29 4.78 -13.31 6.52
CA GLU A 29 4.49 -13.26 7.96
C GLU A 29 5.57 -12.55 8.79
N ASN A 30 6.82 -12.58 8.33
CA ASN A 30 7.95 -11.88 8.97
C ASN A 30 8.03 -10.38 8.62
N LEU A 31 7.17 -9.88 7.74
CA LEU A 31 7.18 -8.47 7.34
C LEU A 31 6.53 -7.61 8.43
N SER A 32 7.32 -6.73 9.04
CA SER A 32 6.77 -5.82 10.06
C SER A 32 5.90 -4.72 9.46
N ALA A 33 4.85 -4.31 10.18
CA ALA A 33 4.04 -3.16 9.82
C ALA A 33 4.86 -1.86 9.76
N SER A 34 5.95 -1.76 10.54
CA SER A 34 6.88 -0.63 10.50
C SER A 34 7.63 -0.54 9.18
N THR A 35 8.04 -1.67 8.60
CA THR A 35 8.66 -1.73 7.27
C THR A 35 7.71 -1.21 6.19
N VAL A 36 6.46 -1.67 6.20
CA VAL A 36 5.42 -1.22 5.24
C VAL A 36 5.19 0.28 5.35
N ARG A 37 5.03 0.80 6.58
CA ARG A 37 4.88 2.24 6.85
C ARG A 37 6.09 3.05 6.38
N GLY A 38 7.29 2.51 6.57
CA GLY A 38 8.54 3.12 6.12
C GLY A 38 8.63 3.23 4.60
N VAL A 39 8.23 2.21 3.86
CA VAL A 39 8.17 2.24 2.38
C VAL A 39 7.17 3.30 1.91
N ARG A 40 5.97 3.34 2.50
CA ARG A 40 4.97 4.38 2.17
C ARG A 40 5.51 5.78 2.39
N LYS A 41 6.06 6.06 3.59
CA LYS A 41 6.57 7.39 3.94
C LYS A 41 7.72 7.85 3.05
N ARG A 42 8.63 6.93 2.69
CA ARG A 42 9.77 7.21 1.82
C ARG A 42 9.41 7.25 0.33
N LYS A 43 8.20 6.82 -0.04
CA LYS A 43 7.76 6.66 -1.44
C LYS A 43 8.76 5.88 -2.31
N SER A 44 9.49 4.97 -1.68
CA SER A 44 10.63 4.24 -2.26
C SER A 44 10.99 3.03 -1.39
N GLY A 45 11.71 2.07 -1.97
CA GLY A 45 12.14 0.84 -1.32
C GLY A 45 11.63 -0.40 -2.04
N ASP A 46 11.20 -1.41 -1.28
CA ASP A 46 10.74 -2.70 -1.80
C ASP A 46 9.55 -2.51 -2.77
N LEU A 47 9.77 -2.87 -4.03
CA LEU A 47 8.79 -2.74 -5.11
C LEU A 47 7.55 -3.61 -4.88
N GLU A 48 7.67 -4.76 -4.21
CA GLU A 48 6.53 -5.61 -3.91
C GLU A 48 5.62 -4.96 -2.86
N ILE A 49 6.22 -4.30 -1.86
CA ILE A 49 5.46 -3.52 -0.87
C ILE A 49 4.75 -2.35 -1.54
N ILE A 50 5.41 -1.64 -2.46
CA ILE A 50 4.79 -0.53 -3.20
C ILE A 50 3.62 -1.02 -4.07
N ARG A 51 3.78 -2.15 -4.76
CA ARG A 51 2.69 -2.77 -5.55
C ARG A 51 1.53 -3.19 -4.66
N ALA A 52 1.80 -3.83 -3.53
CA ALA A 52 0.75 -4.25 -2.60
C ALA A 52 0.03 -3.05 -1.95
N LEU A 53 0.74 -1.96 -1.65
CA LEU A 53 0.12 -0.70 -1.18
C LEU A 53 -0.84 -0.14 -2.23
N TYR A 54 -0.42 -0.11 -3.50
CA TYR A 54 -1.26 0.35 -4.61
C TYR A 54 -2.51 -0.52 -4.78
N ASP A 55 -2.35 -1.84 -4.72
CA ASP A 55 -3.49 -2.74 -4.84
C ASP A 55 -4.49 -2.58 -3.69
N VAL A 56 -4.02 -2.48 -2.45
CA VAL A 56 -4.91 -2.28 -1.29
C VAL A 56 -5.66 -0.96 -1.40
N ALA A 57 -5.01 0.09 -1.89
CA ALA A 57 -5.66 1.37 -2.18
C ALA A 57 -6.72 1.22 -3.29
N LYS A 58 -6.43 0.45 -4.36
CA LYS A 58 -7.37 0.19 -5.45
C LYS A 58 -8.58 -0.62 -4.98
N ASP A 59 -8.37 -1.64 -4.17
CA ASP A 59 -9.45 -2.45 -3.59
C ASP A 59 -10.35 -1.58 -2.69
N THR A 60 -9.74 -0.67 -1.92
CA THR A 60 -10.48 0.27 -1.06
C THR A 60 -11.23 1.32 -1.88
N TYR A 61 -10.64 1.84 -2.95
CA TYR A 61 -11.30 2.75 -3.89
C TYR A 61 -12.56 2.11 -4.48
N LYS A 62 -12.47 0.86 -4.95
CA LYS A 62 -13.63 0.14 -5.49
C LYS A 62 -14.74 0.01 -4.46
N LEU A 63 -14.41 -0.41 -3.23
CA LEU A 63 -15.39 -0.54 -2.14
C LEU A 63 -16.12 0.75 -1.76
N ILE A 64 -15.54 1.92 -2.07
CA ILE A 64 -16.14 3.23 -1.76
C ILE A 64 -16.98 3.76 -2.95
N ASN A 65 -16.66 3.36 -4.18
CA ASN A 65 -17.23 3.94 -5.41
C ASN A 65 -18.08 2.95 -6.23
N GLU A 66 -18.13 1.68 -5.85
CA GLU A 66 -19.01 0.63 -6.38
C GLU A 66 -19.98 0.18 -5.28
#